data_AF-A0A0W0EW50-F1
#
_entry.id   AF-A0A0W0EW50-F1
#
_cell.length_a   1.000
_cell.length_b   1.000
_cell.length_c   1.000
_cell.angle_alpha   90.00
_cell.angle_beta   90.00
_cell.angle_gamma   90.00
#
_symmetry.space_group_name_H-M   'P 1'
#
loop_
_entity.id
_entity.type
_entity.pdbx_description
1 polymer ?
#
loop_
_entity_poly.entity_id
_entity_poly.type
_entity_poly.pdbx_seq_one_letter_code
_entity_poly.pdbx_strand_id
1 'polypeptide(L)'
;IHHSAELALWESQVIAWEERRDSFCPYDLPVNTVTLSKLKLELAAEEHQKEVEGKSTSDQTISGMVIEAVDIEEAQRSLVATLEKKNLSEFQQTTIQKARTALLRRIRKFRDMQAIHMPRLARHLSSLEPPDEERPELIDLYLPSSFDDATRPKICSKKISEIEERVRNAQLYDCLASLRSQLRARGILYQHSDRATPSQGLYRRLNAWKDQVEAKIKSIRLCYDKSRAALLSLRGHGDWENVLRVLRGEDIRGIGERLLKEEEKAEFRRAQERAGISKEDIEKMLSGVDNIPTVMVNQVLGRGDSRAAPSWIWYTLGDPTDPNGSATKEIEASLRVEWCKARARARRAREELLLVEEEMRRALAFCHWRAKWWTEQLERRPNLSSPLSEGLRAYAKEQSVHELQRAEQWEERWRALRDRAAAIVRWIDDPKVSRDTELGNLARLEVEVEVDGEENNIDKDMDNDW
;
A
#
# COMPACT_ATOMS: atom_id res chain seq x y z
N ILE A 1 1.32 23.94 -18.84
CA ILE A 1 1.48 24.46 -17.45
C ILE A 1 2.85 24.01 -16.98
N HIS A 2 3.63 24.95 -16.46
CA HIS A 2 5.07 24.92 -16.23
C HIS A 2 5.50 23.93 -15.12
N HIS A 3 5.47 22.62 -15.37
CA HIS A 3 6.10 21.64 -14.47
C HIS A 3 7.52 21.25 -14.90
N SER A 4 8.06 21.84 -15.97
CA SER A 4 9.41 21.52 -16.46
C SER A 4 10.51 21.85 -15.45
N ALA A 5 10.33 22.91 -14.65
CA ALA A 5 11.30 23.31 -13.62
C ALA A 5 11.30 22.35 -12.43
N GLU A 6 10.11 21.93 -11.96
CA GLU A 6 9.96 20.96 -10.87
C GLU A 6 10.51 19.58 -11.28
N LEU A 7 10.22 19.14 -12.51
CA LEU A 7 10.77 17.89 -13.05
C LEU A 7 12.29 17.93 -13.17
N ALA A 8 12.87 19.05 -13.65
CA ALA A 8 14.32 19.23 -13.71
C ALA A 8 14.95 19.24 -12.32
N LEU A 9 14.30 19.85 -11.33
CA LEU A 9 14.72 19.80 -9.94
C LEU A 9 14.73 18.35 -9.42
N TRP A 10 13.63 17.61 -9.59
CA TRP A 10 13.56 16.22 -9.14
C TRP A 10 14.58 15.34 -9.85
N GLU A 11 14.84 15.57 -11.13
CA GLU A 11 15.88 14.85 -11.88
C GLU A 11 17.27 15.10 -11.31
N SER A 12 17.63 16.37 -11.06
CA SER A 12 18.91 16.72 -10.42
C SER A 12 19.06 16.09 -9.03
N GLN A 13 17.98 16.08 -8.22
CA GLN A 13 17.97 15.47 -6.89
C GLN A 13 18.25 13.96 -6.97
N VAL A 14 17.63 13.27 -7.92
CA VAL A 14 17.84 11.82 -8.08
C VAL A 14 19.25 11.50 -8.59
N ILE A 15 19.78 12.28 -9.53
CA ILE A 15 21.15 12.09 -10.01
C ILE A 15 22.15 12.31 -8.87
N ALA A 16 22.00 13.39 -8.10
CA ALA A 16 22.86 13.66 -6.95
C ALA A 16 22.81 12.54 -5.89
N TRP A 17 21.64 11.97 -5.65
CA TRP A 17 21.47 10.85 -4.73
C TRP A 17 22.02 9.52 -5.28
N GLU A 18 21.86 9.26 -6.59
CA GLU A 18 22.43 8.10 -7.28
C GLU A 18 23.97 8.12 -7.21
N GLU A 19 24.59 9.30 -7.27
CA GLU A 19 26.03 9.51 -7.12
C GLU A 19 26.50 9.47 -5.66
N ARG A 20 25.71 10.02 -4.71
CA ARG A 20 26.03 10.07 -3.28
C ARG A 20 24.84 9.63 -2.44
N ARG A 21 24.85 8.36 -2.03
CA ARG A 21 23.78 7.73 -1.23
C ARG A 21 23.62 8.28 0.19
N ASP A 22 24.54 9.15 0.63
CA ASP A 22 24.48 9.80 1.95
C ASP A 22 23.68 11.12 1.94
N SER A 23 23.19 11.54 0.78
CA SER A 23 22.40 12.76 0.61
C SER A 23 20.89 12.51 0.76
N PHE A 24 20.11 13.60 0.79
CA PHE A 24 18.64 13.57 0.82
C PHE A 24 18.06 12.58 -0.20
N CYS A 25 17.33 11.57 0.28
CA CYS A 25 16.73 10.55 -0.56
C CYS A 25 15.47 11.08 -1.26
N PRO A 26 15.43 11.12 -2.61
CA PRO A 26 14.27 11.67 -3.29
C PRO A 26 13.02 10.79 -3.27
N TYR A 27 13.19 9.53 -2.85
CA TYR A 27 12.14 8.55 -2.70
C TYR A 27 11.43 8.64 -1.34
N ASP A 28 11.99 9.39 -0.39
CA ASP A 28 11.42 9.53 0.93
C ASP A 28 10.33 10.60 0.94
N LEU A 29 9.24 10.28 1.62
CA LEU A 29 8.20 11.25 1.92
C LEU A 29 8.61 12.10 3.13
N PRO A 30 8.22 13.38 3.17
CA PRO A 30 8.47 14.21 4.34
C PRO A 30 7.84 13.58 5.58
N VAL A 31 8.58 13.57 6.68
CA VAL A 31 8.10 13.04 7.96
C VAL A 31 7.08 14.02 8.54
N ASN A 32 5.94 13.52 9.00
CA ASN A 32 4.95 14.35 9.67
C ASN A 32 5.54 15.03 10.91
N THR A 33 5.26 16.32 11.06
CA THR A 33 5.74 17.12 12.18
C THR A 33 5.02 16.76 13.48
N VAL A 34 3.70 16.52 13.41
CA VAL A 34 2.86 16.19 14.56
C VAL A 34 2.46 14.71 14.48
N THR A 35 3.07 13.86 15.30
CA THR A 35 2.70 12.44 15.45
C THR A 35 2.49 12.11 16.92
N LEU A 36 1.66 11.10 17.20
CA LEU A 36 1.40 10.61 18.55
C LEU A 36 2.67 10.05 19.20
N SER A 37 3.58 9.47 18.41
CA SER A 37 4.90 9.03 18.90
C SER A 37 5.78 10.20 19.37
N LYS A 38 5.81 11.31 18.60
CA LYS A 38 6.54 12.52 19.00
C LYS A 38 5.89 13.17 20.22
N LEU A 39 4.56 13.23 20.26
CA LEU A 39 3.84 13.74 21.43
C LEU A 39 4.08 12.87 22.67
N LYS A 40 4.10 11.53 22.55
CA LYS A 40 4.46 10.63 23.65
C LYS A 40 5.86 10.93 24.20
N LEU A 41 6.82 11.20 23.30
CA LEU A 41 8.18 11.58 23.68
C LEU A 41 8.22 12.96 24.36
N GLU A 42 7.51 13.95 23.83
CA GLU A 42 7.39 15.28 24.44
C GLU A 42 6.77 15.21 25.83
N LEU A 43 5.66 14.47 25.99
CA LEU A 43 5.00 14.28 27.28
C LEU A 43 5.93 13.57 28.27
N ALA A 44 6.65 12.52 27.84
CA ALA A 44 7.62 11.84 28.69
C ALA A 44 8.79 12.75 29.11
N ALA A 45 9.27 13.62 28.21
CA ALA A 45 10.30 14.60 28.54
C ALA A 45 9.80 15.67 29.52
N GLU A 46 8.56 16.18 29.33
CA GLU A 46 7.92 17.10 30.27
C GLU A 46 7.71 16.48 31.66
N GLU A 47 7.44 15.18 31.72
CA GLU A 47 7.32 14.42 32.97
C GLU A 47 8.68 14.27 33.65
N HIS A 48 9.70 13.84 32.91
CA HIS A 48 11.06 13.72 33.44
C HIS A 48 11.58 15.05 33.99
N GLN A 49 11.31 16.16 33.29
CA GLN A 49 11.68 17.49 33.75
C GLN A 49 10.99 17.85 35.08
N LYS A 50 9.72 17.48 35.27
CA LYS A 50 8.99 17.72 36.52
C LYS A 50 9.51 16.88 37.68
N GLU A 51 9.97 15.66 37.40
CA GLU A 51 10.68 14.81 38.36
C GLU A 51 12.01 15.42 38.79
N VAL A 52 12.81 15.89 37.83
CA VAL A 52 14.09 16.57 38.11
C VAL A 52 13.89 17.83 38.97
N GLU A 53 12.80 18.56 38.74
CA GLU A 53 12.42 19.74 39.53
C GLU A 53 11.82 19.40 40.91
N GLY A 54 11.65 18.13 41.26
CA GLY A 54 11.08 17.69 42.53
C GLY A 54 9.59 18.01 42.72
N LYS A 55 8.87 18.27 41.62
CA LYS A 55 7.44 18.65 41.62
C LYS A 55 6.51 17.47 41.34
N SER A 56 7.03 16.24 41.33
CA SER A 56 6.20 15.06 41.13
C SER A 56 5.34 14.77 42.36
N THR A 57 4.13 14.30 42.10
CA THR A 57 3.09 14.10 43.14
C THR A 57 2.52 12.67 43.16
N SER A 58 2.91 11.79 42.22
CA SER A 58 2.48 10.38 42.19
C SER A 58 3.25 9.56 41.14
N ASP A 59 3.42 8.25 41.38
CA ASP A 59 3.95 7.26 40.42
C ASP A 59 3.11 7.10 39.13
N GLN A 60 1.86 7.58 39.12
CA GLN A 60 0.96 7.48 37.97
C GLN A 60 0.71 8.85 37.35
N THR A 61 1.17 9.03 36.11
CA THR A 61 1.04 10.32 35.43
C THR A 61 -0.30 10.46 34.70
N ILE A 62 -0.86 11.68 34.74
CA ILE A 62 -2.07 12.08 34.01
C ILE A 62 -1.96 11.79 32.50
N SER A 63 -0.81 12.09 31.89
CA SER A 63 -0.55 11.83 30.47
C SER A 63 -0.51 10.33 30.18
N GLY A 64 0.10 9.52 31.05
CA GLY A 64 0.06 8.06 30.98
C GLY A 64 -1.36 7.51 31.02
N MET A 65 -2.23 8.04 31.89
CA MET A 65 -3.64 7.66 31.95
C MET A 65 -4.39 7.97 30.64
N VAL A 66 -4.22 9.17 30.08
CA VAL A 66 -4.90 9.57 28.82
C VAL A 66 -4.39 8.74 27.63
N ILE A 67 -3.09 8.46 27.58
CA ILE A 67 -2.48 7.59 26.56
C ILE A 67 -3.04 6.17 26.65
N GLU A 68 -3.08 5.57 27.85
CA GLU A 68 -3.63 4.21 28.02
C GLU A 68 -5.13 4.17 27.65
N ALA A 69 -5.89 5.23 27.94
CA ALA A 69 -7.30 5.32 27.52
C ALA A 69 -7.44 5.24 25.99
N VAL A 70 -6.62 6.00 25.27
CA VAL A 70 -6.57 6.01 23.81
C VAL A 70 -6.17 4.63 23.25
N ASP A 71 -5.16 3.99 23.85
CA ASP A 71 -4.72 2.66 23.44
C ASP A 71 -5.81 1.59 23.71
N ILE A 72 -6.62 1.77 24.76
CA ILE A 72 -7.81 0.94 25.04
C ILE A 72 -8.90 1.16 23.97
N GLU A 73 -9.21 2.39 23.58
CA GLU A 73 -10.17 2.67 22.50
C GLU A 73 -9.75 2.01 21.18
N GLU A 74 -8.46 2.01 20.87
CA GLU A 74 -7.92 1.31 19.71
C GLU A 74 -8.13 -0.21 19.80
N ALA A 75 -7.85 -0.80 20.97
CA ALA A 75 -8.09 -2.21 21.22
C ALA A 75 -9.59 -2.58 21.12
N GLN A 76 -10.50 -1.75 21.64
CA GLN A 76 -11.95 -1.92 21.50
C GLN A 76 -12.36 -1.94 20.02
N ARG A 77 -11.90 -0.98 19.23
CA ARG A 77 -12.21 -0.92 17.78
C ARG A 77 -11.68 -2.12 17.01
N SER A 78 -10.45 -2.53 17.30
CA SER A 78 -9.85 -3.73 16.69
C SER A 78 -10.68 -4.98 16.98
N LEU A 79 -11.17 -5.12 18.23
CA LEU A 79 -12.04 -6.24 18.62
C LEU A 79 -13.38 -6.20 17.86
N VAL A 80 -14.05 -5.04 17.80
CA VAL A 80 -15.30 -4.86 17.04
C VAL A 80 -15.10 -5.27 15.57
N ALA A 81 -14.03 -4.82 14.93
CA ALA A 81 -13.72 -5.18 13.55
C ALA A 81 -13.47 -6.69 13.36
N THR A 82 -12.98 -7.40 14.37
CA THR A 82 -12.85 -8.86 14.32
C THR A 82 -14.17 -9.60 14.53
N LEU A 83 -15.09 -9.04 15.32
CA LEU A 83 -16.43 -9.57 15.54
C LEU A 83 -17.34 -9.40 14.33
N GLU A 84 -17.13 -8.37 13.51
CA GLU A 84 -17.86 -8.15 12.25
C GLU A 84 -17.61 -9.25 11.19
N LYS A 85 -16.58 -10.09 11.36
CA LYS A 85 -16.26 -11.15 10.39
C LYS A 85 -17.24 -12.32 10.48
N LYS A 86 -17.83 -12.70 9.34
CA LYS A 86 -18.73 -13.86 9.22
C LYS A 86 -17.95 -15.17 9.41
N ASN A 87 -18.59 -16.18 10.03
CA ASN A 87 -18.08 -17.55 10.20
C ASN A 87 -16.76 -17.67 10.98
N LEU A 88 -16.79 -17.30 12.26
CA LEU A 88 -15.63 -17.43 13.16
C LEU A 88 -15.37 -18.88 13.55
N SER A 89 -14.16 -19.37 13.28
CA SER A 89 -13.69 -20.68 13.75
C SER A 89 -13.59 -20.73 15.29
N GLU A 90 -13.73 -21.92 15.89
CA GLU A 90 -13.53 -22.15 17.33
C GLU A 90 -12.19 -21.61 17.86
N PHE A 91 -11.13 -21.70 17.05
CA PHE A 91 -9.83 -21.11 17.37
C PHE A 91 -9.91 -19.58 17.45
N GLN A 92 -10.59 -18.94 16.49
CA GLN A 92 -10.78 -17.49 16.46
C GLN A 92 -11.66 -17.02 17.62
N GLN A 93 -12.70 -17.78 17.97
CA GLN A 93 -13.54 -17.51 19.14
C GLN A 93 -12.72 -17.55 20.44
N THR A 94 -11.80 -18.52 20.56
CA THR A 94 -10.87 -18.59 21.70
C THR A 94 -9.94 -17.37 21.74
N THR A 95 -9.43 -16.92 20.60
CA THR A 95 -8.60 -15.70 20.53
C THR A 95 -9.39 -14.45 20.93
N ILE A 96 -10.63 -14.31 20.45
CA ILE A 96 -11.53 -13.21 20.80
C ILE A 96 -11.81 -13.21 22.30
N GLN A 97 -12.09 -14.37 22.90
CA GLN A 97 -12.33 -14.46 24.35
C GLN A 97 -11.08 -14.07 25.16
N LYS A 98 -9.89 -14.55 24.75
CA LYS A 98 -8.62 -14.12 25.36
C LYS A 98 -8.44 -12.60 25.25
N ALA A 99 -8.72 -12.01 24.09
CA ALA A 99 -8.66 -10.57 23.87
C ALA A 99 -9.66 -9.80 24.75
N ARG A 100 -10.91 -10.26 24.88
CA ARG A 100 -11.91 -9.69 25.82
C ARG A 100 -11.41 -9.71 27.26
N THR A 101 -10.87 -10.82 27.74
CA THR A 101 -10.36 -10.88 29.13
C THR A 101 -9.14 -9.98 29.36
N ALA A 102 -8.30 -9.78 28.35
CA ALA A 102 -7.17 -8.87 28.42
C ALA A 102 -7.63 -7.41 28.42
N LEU A 103 -8.60 -7.08 27.56
CA LEU A 103 -9.22 -5.76 27.46
C LEU A 103 -9.91 -5.38 28.77
N LEU A 104 -10.73 -6.26 29.34
CA LEU A 104 -11.39 -6.03 30.63
C LEU A 104 -10.38 -5.77 31.76
N ARG A 105 -9.27 -6.52 31.78
CA ARG A 105 -8.18 -6.27 32.74
C ARG A 105 -7.53 -4.90 32.57
N ARG A 106 -7.34 -4.43 31.33
CA ARG A 106 -6.81 -3.07 31.05
C ARG A 106 -7.82 -2.00 31.47
N ILE A 107 -9.10 -2.18 31.15
CA ILE A 107 -10.18 -1.26 31.54
C ILE A 107 -10.26 -1.12 33.07
N ARG A 108 -10.20 -2.23 33.83
CA ARG A 108 -10.21 -2.19 35.29
C ARG A 108 -9.04 -1.39 35.86
N LYS A 109 -7.81 -1.67 35.39
CA LYS A 109 -6.62 -0.88 35.77
C LYS A 109 -6.76 0.59 35.41
N PHE A 110 -7.35 0.89 34.25
CA PHE A 110 -7.63 2.26 33.84
C PHE A 110 -8.64 2.95 34.77
N ARG A 111 -9.70 2.26 35.22
CA ARG A 111 -10.65 2.81 36.21
C ARG A 111 -9.98 3.14 37.54
N ASP A 112 -9.02 2.32 37.99
CA ASP A 112 -8.25 2.60 39.21
C ASP A 112 -7.44 3.91 39.06
N MET A 113 -6.77 4.10 37.92
CA MET A 113 -6.06 5.35 37.61
C MET A 113 -7.02 6.54 37.48
N GLN A 114 -8.18 6.33 36.85
CA GLN A 114 -9.21 7.33 36.65
C GLN A 114 -9.82 7.79 37.98
N ALA A 115 -9.96 6.91 38.97
CA ALA A 115 -10.45 7.27 40.30
C ALA A 115 -9.50 8.23 41.04
N ILE A 116 -8.20 8.11 40.82
CA ILE A 116 -7.17 8.98 41.41
C ILE A 116 -7.18 10.36 40.74
N HIS A 117 -7.21 10.41 39.40
CA HIS A 117 -7.09 11.67 38.66
C HIS A 117 -8.43 12.37 38.39
N MET A 118 -9.56 11.66 38.43
CA MET A 118 -10.93 12.19 38.27
C MET A 118 -11.85 11.73 39.41
N PRO A 119 -11.61 12.16 40.66
CA PRO A 119 -12.33 11.64 41.83
C PRO A 119 -13.84 11.95 41.80
N ARG A 120 -14.24 13.04 41.14
CA ARG A 120 -15.65 13.43 41.01
C ARG A 120 -16.43 12.61 40.00
N LEU A 121 -15.73 11.87 39.14
CA LEU A 121 -16.34 10.98 38.16
C LEU A 121 -17.00 9.77 38.82
N ALA A 122 -16.43 9.23 39.90
CA ALA A 122 -16.99 8.08 40.61
C ALA A 122 -18.45 8.31 41.01
N ARG A 123 -18.77 9.51 41.50
CA ARG A 123 -20.13 9.92 41.87
C ARG A 123 -21.09 9.99 40.68
N HIS A 124 -20.58 10.29 39.48
CA HIS A 124 -21.37 10.30 38.26
C HIS A 124 -21.57 8.88 37.71
N LEU A 125 -20.54 8.04 37.77
CA LEU A 125 -20.63 6.63 37.39
C LEU A 125 -21.57 5.83 38.30
N SER A 126 -21.62 6.13 39.61
CA SER A 126 -22.57 5.50 40.54
C SER A 126 -24.04 5.79 40.21
N SER A 127 -24.32 6.80 39.37
CA SER A 127 -25.68 7.10 38.90
C SER A 127 -26.06 6.39 37.60
N LEU A 128 -25.10 5.73 36.95
CA LEU A 128 -25.27 5.00 35.69
C LEU A 128 -25.37 3.49 35.96
N GLU A 129 -25.97 2.76 35.04
CA GLU A 129 -26.01 1.30 35.11
C GLU A 129 -24.60 0.71 35.07
N PRO A 130 -24.35 -0.39 35.81
CA PRO A 130 -23.05 -1.05 35.80
C PRO A 130 -22.70 -1.51 34.38
N PRO A 131 -21.44 -1.34 33.94
CA PRO A 131 -21.04 -1.72 32.59
C PRO A 131 -21.16 -3.23 32.39
N ASP A 132 -21.63 -3.63 31.20
CA ASP A 132 -21.66 -5.03 30.79
C ASP A 132 -20.23 -5.57 30.61
N GLU A 133 -19.77 -6.35 31.59
CA GLU A 133 -18.43 -6.94 31.58
C GLU A 133 -18.28 -8.07 30.55
N GLU A 134 -19.38 -8.61 30.01
CA GLU A 134 -19.32 -9.62 28.95
C GLU A 134 -18.90 -9.03 27.61
N ARG A 135 -19.13 -7.72 27.41
CA ARG A 135 -18.84 -6.96 26.19
C ARG A 135 -17.91 -5.77 26.47
N PRO A 136 -16.64 -6.02 26.80
CA PRO A 136 -15.68 -4.95 27.11
C PRO A 136 -15.43 -3.99 25.94
N GLU A 137 -15.76 -4.38 24.71
CA GLU A 137 -15.72 -3.54 23.51
C GLU A 137 -16.73 -2.38 23.49
N LEU A 138 -17.82 -2.46 24.26
CA LEU A 138 -18.87 -1.44 24.33
C LEU A 138 -18.77 -0.56 25.58
N ILE A 139 -17.80 -0.81 26.46
CA ILE A 139 -17.66 -0.06 27.70
C ILE A 139 -17.10 1.33 27.40
N ASP A 140 -17.88 2.37 27.69
CA ASP A 140 -17.43 3.75 27.58
C ASP A 140 -16.37 4.09 28.64
N LEU A 141 -15.25 4.66 28.21
CA LEU A 141 -14.13 5.03 29.08
C LEU A 141 -14.36 6.36 29.82
N TYR A 142 -15.33 7.16 29.38
CA TYR A 142 -15.69 8.47 29.95
C TYR A 142 -14.47 9.40 30.09
N LEU A 143 -13.84 9.70 28.95
CA LEU A 143 -12.79 10.72 28.87
C LEU A 143 -13.40 12.14 28.94
N PRO A 144 -12.60 13.20 29.24
CA PRO A 144 -13.08 14.58 29.27
C PRO A 144 -13.88 14.99 28.02
N SER A 145 -13.55 14.45 26.85
CA SER A 145 -14.27 14.67 25.60
C SER A 145 -15.68 14.08 25.54
N SER A 146 -16.00 13.07 26.37
CA SER A 146 -17.33 12.46 26.45
C SER A 146 -18.35 13.30 27.23
N PHE A 147 -17.90 14.36 27.90
CA PHE A 147 -18.74 15.24 28.71
C PHE A 147 -19.05 16.55 27.99
N ASP A 148 -20.26 17.07 28.22
CA ASP A 148 -20.65 18.41 27.78
C ASP A 148 -19.83 19.50 28.46
N ASP A 149 -19.66 20.65 27.78
CA ASP A 149 -18.91 21.82 28.28
C ASP A 149 -19.35 22.29 29.67
N ALA A 150 -20.63 22.14 30.02
CA ALA A 150 -21.16 22.55 31.33
C ALA A 150 -20.82 21.57 32.46
N THR A 151 -20.57 20.31 32.14
CA THR A 151 -20.32 19.23 33.12
C THR A 151 -18.83 18.92 33.26
N ARG A 152 -18.05 19.10 32.19
CA ARG A 152 -16.59 18.90 32.15
C ARG A 152 -15.82 19.61 33.27
N PRO A 153 -15.99 20.92 33.56
CA PRO A 153 -15.22 21.59 34.61
C PRO A 153 -15.64 21.16 36.02
N LYS A 154 -16.82 20.54 36.17
CA LYS A 154 -17.28 20.01 37.47
C LYS A 154 -16.61 18.69 37.79
N ILE A 155 -16.29 17.89 36.77
CA ILE A 155 -15.80 16.50 36.88
C ILE A 155 -14.27 16.43 36.68
N CYS A 156 -13.76 17.07 35.64
CA CYS A 156 -12.37 16.99 35.20
C CYS A 156 -11.60 18.27 35.53
N SER A 157 -10.28 18.13 35.78
CA SER A 157 -9.39 19.29 35.88
C SER A 157 -9.01 19.80 34.48
N LYS A 158 -8.69 21.09 34.39
CA LYS A 158 -8.29 21.74 33.12
C LYS A 158 -7.10 21.03 32.46
N LYS A 159 -6.12 20.62 33.26
CA LYS A 159 -4.89 19.95 32.80
C LYS A 159 -5.16 18.63 32.07
N ILE A 160 -6.14 17.84 32.51
CA ILE A 160 -6.47 16.57 31.83
C ILE A 160 -7.11 16.84 30.47
N SER A 161 -7.96 17.89 30.40
CA SER A 161 -8.62 18.29 29.15
C SER A 161 -7.61 18.80 28.12
N GLU A 162 -6.62 19.60 28.55
CA GLU A 162 -5.53 20.10 27.69
C GLU A 162 -4.63 18.97 27.17
N ILE A 163 -4.32 17.96 28.01
CA ILE A 163 -3.55 16.79 27.58
C ILE A 163 -4.35 15.94 26.60
N GLU A 164 -5.64 15.71 26.85
CA GLU A 164 -6.50 14.99 25.91
C GLU A 164 -6.58 15.73 24.57
N GLU A 165 -6.75 17.05 24.57
CA GLU A 165 -6.79 17.86 23.35
C GLU A 165 -5.52 17.66 22.51
N ARG A 166 -4.33 17.73 23.14
CA ARG A 166 -3.05 17.47 22.48
C ARG A 166 -3.01 16.08 21.86
N VAL A 167 -3.43 15.06 22.61
CA VAL A 167 -3.45 13.66 22.14
C VAL A 167 -4.42 13.48 20.98
N ARG A 168 -5.65 14.00 21.06
CA ARG A 168 -6.64 13.91 19.96
C ARG A 168 -6.16 14.63 18.71
N ASN A 169 -5.51 15.78 18.85
CA ASN A 169 -4.94 16.51 17.71
C ASN A 169 -3.83 15.68 17.02
N ALA A 170 -2.91 15.10 17.79
CA ALA A 170 -1.88 14.22 17.24
C ALA A 170 -2.46 12.97 16.58
N GLN A 171 -3.50 12.36 17.17
CA GLN A 171 -4.22 11.22 16.57
C GLN A 171 -4.81 11.57 15.20
N LEU A 172 -5.38 12.78 15.03
CA LEU A 172 -5.98 13.19 13.75
C LEU A 172 -4.94 13.27 12.63
N TYR A 173 -3.77 13.86 12.90
CA TYR A 173 -2.68 13.90 11.92
C TYR A 173 -2.15 12.50 11.60
N ASP A 174 -1.98 11.64 12.59
CA ASP A 174 -1.56 10.25 12.37
C ASP A 174 -2.60 9.44 11.58
N CYS A 175 -3.89 9.68 11.81
CA CYS A 175 -4.97 9.06 11.04
C CYS A 175 -4.90 9.48 9.57
N LEU A 176 -4.74 10.78 9.27
CA LEU A 176 -4.61 11.25 7.89
C LEU A 176 -3.37 10.67 7.20
N ALA A 177 -2.25 10.60 7.90
CA ALA A 177 -1.03 10.01 7.39
C ALA A 177 -1.16 8.52 7.08
N SER A 178 -1.75 7.80 8.02
CA SER A 178 -2.04 6.37 7.89
C SER A 178 -3.02 6.12 6.74
N LEU A 179 -4.04 6.97 6.61
CA LEU A 179 -5.02 6.92 5.53
C LEU A 179 -4.32 7.08 4.16
N ARG A 180 -3.48 8.11 4.00
CA ARG A 180 -2.69 8.33 2.77
C ARG A 180 -1.79 7.13 2.46
N SER A 181 -1.14 6.56 3.47
CA SER A 181 -0.29 5.37 3.31
C SER A 181 -1.10 4.16 2.80
N GLN A 182 -2.27 3.88 3.40
CA GLN A 182 -3.15 2.82 2.95
C GLN A 182 -3.70 3.09 1.53
N LEU A 183 -4.03 4.33 1.19
CA LEU A 183 -4.45 4.71 -0.17
C LEU A 183 -3.34 4.52 -1.21
N ARG A 184 -2.08 4.78 -0.87
CA ARG A 184 -0.94 4.45 -1.75
C ARG A 184 -0.81 2.94 -1.94
N ALA A 185 -0.91 2.16 -0.85
CA ALA A 185 -0.86 0.71 -0.92
C ALA A 185 -2.01 0.16 -1.79
N ARG A 186 -3.22 0.70 -1.64
CA ARG A 186 -4.38 0.38 -2.47
C ARG A 186 -4.10 0.61 -3.95
N GLY A 187 -3.58 1.78 -4.31
CA GLY A 187 -3.25 2.09 -5.70
C GLY A 187 -2.22 1.13 -6.32
N ILE A 188 -1.19 0.72 -5.55
CA ILE A 188 -0.20 -0.27 -5.97
C ILE A 188 -0.89 -1.63 -6.22
N LEU A 189 -1.72 -2.10 -5.29
CA LEU A 189 -2.41 -3.39 -5.41
C LEU A 189 -3.31 -3.46 -6.65
N TYR A 190 -4.03 -2.37 -6.96
CA TYR A 190 -4.85 -2.31 -8.16
C TYR A 190 -4.01 -2.32 -9.44
N GLN A 191 -2.90 -1.57 -9.50
CA GLN A 191 -2.01 -1.62 -10.67
C GLN A 191 -1.42 -3.00 -10.92
N HIS A 192 -1.12 -3.76 -9.87
CA HIS A 192 -0.61 -5.13 -10.00
C HIS A 192 -1.71 -6.14 -10.33
N SER A 193 -2.95 -5.96 -9.86
CA SER A 193 -4.05 -6.87 -10.22
C SER A 193 -4.35 -6.87 -11.71
N ASP A 194 -4.28 -5.71 -12.35
CA ASP A 194 -4.60 -5.59 -13.78
C ASP A 194 -3.55 -6.28 -14.67
N ARG A 195 -2.35 -6.53 -14.14
CA ARG A 195 -1.20 -7.08 -14.90
C ARG A 195 -0.92 -8.56 -14.64
N ALA A 196 -1.38 -9.12 -13.52
CA ALA A 196 -0.72 -10.29 -12.92
C ALA A 196 -1.58 -11.55 -12.74
N THR A 197 -2.63 -11.80 -13.53
CA THR A 197 -3.50 -12.96 -13.25
C THR A 197 -3.38 -14.16 -14.21
N PRO A 198 -2.27 -14.94 -14.18
CA PRO A 198 -2.25 -16.30 -14.71
C PRO A 198 -2.69 -17.39 -13.71
N SER A 199 -2.55 -17.20 -12.38
CA SER A 199 -2.79 -18.28 -11.40
C SER A 199 -3.79 -17.97 -10.28
N GLN A 200 -4.59 -18.97 -9.90
CA GLN A 200 -5.65 -18.85 -8.88
C GLN A 200 -5.12 -18.51 -7.47
N GLY A 201 -3.93 -19.00 -7.11
CA GLY A 201 -3.32 -18.77 -5.80
C GLY A 201 -2.89 -17.31 -5.58
N LEU A 202 -2.29 -16.69 -6.60
CA LEU A 202 -1.92 -15.27 -6.57
C LEU A 202 -3.15 -14.38 -6.50
N TYR A 203 -4.21 -14.72 -7.24
CA TYR A 203 -5.49 -14.02 -7.20
C TYR A 203 -6.09 -14.00 -5.78
N ARG A 204 -6.15 -15.16 -5.10
CA ARG A 204 -6.66 -15.24 -3.71
C ARG A 204 -5.84 -14.40 -2.74
N ARG A 205 -4.50 -14.46 -2.83
CA ARG A 205 -3.60 -13.66 -1.97
C ARG A 205 -3.79 -12.17 -2.20
N LEU A 206 -3.89 -11.76 -3.46
CA LEU A 206 -4.07 -10.35 -3.83
C LEU A 206 -5.40 -9.79 -3.34
N ASN A 207 -6.49 -10.54 -3.49
CA ASN A 207 -7.79 -10.15 -2.95
C ASN A 207 -7.77 -10.08 -1.42
N ALA A 208 -7.14 -11.05 -0.74
CA ALA A 208 -6.98 -10.99 0.71
C ALA A 208 -6.20 -9.73 1.15
N TRP A 209 -5.21 -9.29 0.37
CA TRP A 209 -4.49 -8.04 0.64
C TRP A 209 -5.36 -6.80 0.38
N LYS A 210 -6.18 -6.80 -0.67
CA LYS A 210 -7.16 -5.73 -0.92
C LYS A 210 -8.14 -5.60 0.23
N ASP A 211 -8.70 -6.72 0.70
CA ASP A 211 -9.63 -6.76 1.83
C ASP A 211 -8.99 -6.21 3.11
N GLN A 212 -7.71 -6.55 3.36
CA GLN A 212 -6.96 -6.02 4.51
C GLN A 212 -6.75 -4.51 4.42
N VAL A 213 -6.42 -3.98 3.24
CA VAL A 213 -6.23 -2.54 3.04
C VAL A 213 -7.55 -1.80 3.24
N GLU A 214 -8.65 -2.28 2.65
CA GLU A 214 -9.97 -1.67 2.82
C GLU A 214 -10.46 -1.71 4.27
N ALA A 215 -10.27 -2.83 4.98
CA ALA A 215 -10.59 -2.93 6.40
C ALA A 215 -9.78 -1.94 7.25
N LYS A 216 -8.50 -1.72 6.94
CA LYS A 216 -7.66 -0.71 7.62
C LYS A 216 -8.15 0.70 7.33
N ILE A 217 -8.50 1.02 6.08
CA ILE A 217 -9.07 2.33 5.72
C ILE A 217 -10.35 2.59 6.52
N LYS A 218 -11.26 1.60 6.63
CA LYS A 218 -12.49 1.71 7.44
C LYS A 218 -12.17 2.00 8.91
N SER A 219 -11.22 1.28 9.49
CA SER A 219 -10.78 1.47 10.87
C SER A 219 -10.19 2.87 11.10
N ILE A 220 -9.35 3.36 10.17
CA ILE A 220 -8.74 4.69 10.24
C ILE A 220 -9.80 5.78 10.12
N ARG A 221 -10.79 5.63 9.23
CA ARG A 221 -11.92 6.56 9.11
C ARG A 221 -12.69 6.67 10.43
N LEU A 222 -13.07 5.54 11.03
CA LEU A 222 -13.76 5.52 12.31
C LEU A 222 -12.93 6.19 13.42
N CYS A 223 -11.61 6.00 13.39
CA CYS A 223 -10.71 6.66 14.32
C CYS A 223 -10.67 8.17 14.14
N TYR A 224 -10.60 8.62 12.88
CA TYR A 224 -10.63 10.04 12.54
C TYR A 224 -11.93 10.70 13.00
N ASP A 225 -13.07 10.08 12.71
CA ASP A 225 -14.39 10.62 13.05
C ASP A 225 -14.57 10.74 14.58
N LYS A 226 -14.21 9.69 15.33
CA LYS A 226 -14.25 9.72 16.81
C LYS A 226 -13.30 10.76 17.40
N SER A 227 -12.06 10.82 16.90
CA SER A 227 -11.06 11.78 17.40
C SER A 227 -11.44 13.22 17.07
N ARG A 228 -12.08 13.44 15.91
CA ARG A 228 -12.57 14.77 15.51
C ARG A 228 -13.75 15.20 16.36
N ALA A 229 -14.70 14.30 16.63
CA ALA A 229 -15.81 14.58 17.54
C ALA A 229 -15.31 14.91 18.95
N ALA A 230 -14.31 14.16 19.45
CA ALA A 230 -13.68 14.44 20.73
C ALA A 230 -12.97 15.80 20.75
N LEU A 231 -12.22 16.15 19.70
CA LEU A 231 -11.55 17.45 19.60
C LEU A 231 -12.56 18.60 19.52
N LEU A 232 -13.67 18.41 18.79
CA LEU A 232 -14.75 19.38 18.71
C LEU A 232 -15.40 19.63 20.08
N SER A 233 -15.62 18.58 20.86
CA SER A 233 -16.14 18.67 22.23
C SER A 233 -15.18 19.44 23.16
N LEU A 234 -13.86 19.21 23.04
CA LEU A 234 -12.86 19.83 23.93
C LEU A 234 -12.55 21.28 23.59
N ARG A 235 -12.30 21.58 22.31
CA ARG A 235 -11.80 22.87 21.82
C ARG A 235 -12.91 23.78 21.30
N GLY A 236 -14.04 23.21 20.90
CA GLY A 236 -15.10 23.91 20.18
C GLY A 236 -14.76 24.21 18.73
N HIS A 237 -15.64 24.95 18.07
CA HIS A 237 -15.49 25.38 16.68
C HIS A 237 -14.31 26.35 16.51
N GLY A 238 -13.54 26.22 15.43
CA GLY A 238 -12.44 27.16 15.13
C GLY A 238 -11.70 26.87 13.83
N ASP A 239 -10.61 27.61 13.59
CA ASP A 239 -9.84 27.57 12.34
C ASP A 239 -9.24 26.19 12.04
N TRP A 240 -9.05 25.37 13.08
CA TRP A 240 -8.56 24.01 12.95
C TRP A 240 -9.49 23.12 12.10
N GLU A 241 -10.79 23.45 11.99
CA GLU A 241 -11.74 22.72 11.13
C GLU A 241 -11.45 22.91 9.64
N ASN A 242 -10.82 24.02 9.26
CA ASN A 242 -10.45 24.27 7.86
C ASN A 242 -9.32 23.33 7.40
N VAL A 243 -8.44 22.96 8.34
CA VAL A 243 -7.32 22.03 8.14
C VAL A 243 -7.77 20.58 8.34
N LEU A 244 -8.55 20.30 9.39
CA LEU A 244 -9.06 18.97 9.75
C LEU A 244 -10.57 18.89 9.46
N ARG A 245 -10.89 18.76 8.17
CA ARG A 245 -12.26 18.73 7.66
C ARG A 245 -12.95 17.40 7.96
N VAL A 246 -14.29 17.41 7.95
CA VAL A 246 -15.08 16.17 8.03
C VAL A 246 -14.72 15.25 6.86
N LEU A 247 -14.32 14.01 7.18
CA LEU A 247 -13.89 13.03 6.18
C LEU A 247 -15.11 12.36 5.54
N ARG A 248 -15.48 12.77 4.32
CA ARG A 248 -16.55 12.12 3.56
C ARG A 248 -16.01 10.86 2.89
N GLY A 249 -16.87 9.88 2.62
CA GLY A 249 -16.49 8.69 1.85
C GLY A 249 -15.91 9.03 0.47
N GLU A 250 -16.34 10.16 -0.11
CA GLU A 250 -15.85 10.70 -1.38
C GLU A 250 -14.41 11.25 -1.32
N ASP A 251 -13.93 11.62 -0.13
CA ASP A 251 -12.59 12.16 0.06
C ASP A 251 -11.53 11.06 0.20
N ILE A 252 -11.94 9.81 0.43
CA ILE A 252 -11.07 8.64 0.60
C ILE A 252 -10.60 8.15 -0.78
N ARG A 253 -9.74 8.94 -1.41
CA ARG A 253 -9.21 8.73 -2.76
C ARG A 253 -7.70 8.94 -2.80
N GLY A 254 -6.99 8.06 -3.48
CA GLY A 254 -5.59 8.22 -3.83
C GLY A 254 -5.35 9.27 -4.92
N ILE A 255 -4.11 9.75 -5.05
CA ILE A 255 -3.68 10.77 -6.05
C ILE A 255 -4.01 10.35 -7.50
N GLY A 256 -4.08 9.05 -7.79
CA GLY A 256 -4.41 8.49 -9.11
C GLY A 256 -5.78 7.81 -9.18
N GLU A 257 -6.64 7.99 -8.17
CA GLU A 257 -7.94 7.34 -8.08
C GLU A 257 -9.07 8.32 -8.40
N ARG A 258 -10.09 7.86 -9.10
CA ARG A 258 -11.35 8.59 -9.27
C ARG A 258 -12.53 7.78 -8.78
N LEU A 259 -13.61 8.49 -8.46
CA LEU A 259 -14.90 7.85 -8.22
C LEU A 259 -15.40 7.19 -9.51
N LEU A 260 -16.10 6.08 -9.34
CA LEU A 260 -16.79 5.40 -10.42
C LEU A 260 -17.80 6.35 -11.07
N LYS A 261 -17.80 6.41 -12.41
CA LYS A 261 -18.89 7.04 -13.18
C LYS A 261 -20.17 6.23 -13.03
N GLU A 262 -21.32 6.80 -13.36
CA GLU A 262 -22.62 6.11 -13.22
C GLU A 262 -22.68 4.78 -14.00
N GLU A 263 -22.08 4.75 -15.18
CA GLU A 263 -21.92 3.55 -16.01
C GLU A 263 -21.10 2.47 -15.31
N GLU A 264 -19.94 2.82 -14.77
CA GLU A 264 -19.06 1.90 -14.04
C GLU A 264 -19.68 1.46 -12.71
N LYS A 265 -20.46 2.33 -12.04
CA LYS A 265 -21.26 1.94 -10.87
C LYS A 265 -22.30 0.90 -11.26
N ALA A 266 -22.90 0.99 -12.46
CA ALA A 266 -23.83 -0.03 -12.95
C ALA A 266 -23.11 -1.34 -13.29
N GLU A 267 -21.91 -1.29 -13.87
CA GLU A 267 -21.09 -2.48 -14.10
C GLU A 267 -20.64 -3.15 -12.80
N PHE A 268 -20.21 -2.35 -11.82
CA PHE A 268 -19.88 -2.82 -10.49
C PHE A 268 -21.08 -3.49 -9.82
N ARG A 269 -22.27 -2.87 -9.88
CA ARG A 269 -23.53 -3.48 -9.40
C ARG A 269 -23.76 -4.85 -10.04
N ARG A 270 -23.69 -4.95 -11.37
CA ARG A 270 -23.86 -6.22 -12.09
C ARG A 270 -22.82 -7.27 -11.73
N ALA A 271 -21.58 -6.86 -11.46
CA ALA A 271 -20.51 -7.77 -11.04
C ALA A 271 -20.75 -8.31 -9.63
N GLN A 272 -21.15 -7.45 -8.69
CA GLN A 272 -21.46 -7.84 -7.31
C GLN A 272 -22.73 -8.70 -7.21
N GLU A 273 -23.75 -8.41 -8.01
CA GLU A 273 -24.95 -9.26 -8.12
C GLU A 273 -24.59 -10.66 -8.63
N ARG A 274 -23.70 -10.77 -9.64
CA ARG A 274 -23.18 -12.06 -10.11
C ARG A 274 -22.32 -12.79 -9.06
N ALA A 275 -21.66 -12.04 -8.18
CA ALA A 275 -20.91 -12.59 -7.05
C ALA A 275 -21.82 -13.02 -5.86
N GLY A 276 -23.14 -12.83 -5.97
CA GLY A 276 -24.11 -13.24 -4.95
C GLY A 276 -24.21 -12.29 -3.76
N ILE A 277 -23.73 -11.04 -3.88
CA ILE A 277 -23.84 -10.05 -2.81
C ILE A 277 -25.24 -9.42 -2.83
N SER A 278 -25.80 -9.16 -1.64
CA SER A 278 -27.15 -8.62 -1.50
C SER A 278 -27.24 -7.19 -2.06
N LYS A 279 -28.40 -6.82 -2.61
CA LYS A 279 -28.64 -5.48 -3.15
C LYS A 279 -28.44 -4.39 -2.08
N GLU A 280 -28.82 -4.67 -0.84
CA GLU A 280 -28.64 -3.76 0.29
C GLU A 280 -27.17 -3.51 0.63
N ASP A 281 -26.32 -4.55 0.57
CA ASP A 281 -24.89 -4.41 0.80
C ASP A 281 -24.20 -3.65 -0.35
N ILE A 282 -24.65 -3.87 -1.59
CA ILE A 282 -24.17 -3.13 -2.77
C ILE A 282 -24.52 -1.63 -2.67
N GLU A 283 -25.74 -1.32 -2.24
CA GLU A 283 -26.19 0.05 -1.99
C GLU A 283 -25.37 0.71 -0.87
N LYS A 284 -25.08 0.00 0.22
CA LYS A 284 -24.20 0.48 1.30
C LYS A 284 -22.80 0.84 0.80
N MET A 285 -22.19 -0.02 -0.03
CA MET A 285 -20.88 0.26 -0.64
C MET A 285 -20.90 1.50 -1.53
N LEU A 286 -21.99 1.76 -2.26
CA LEU A 286 -22.11 2.88 -3.19
C LEU A 286 -22.59 4.19 -2.55
N SER A 287 -23.25 4.11 -1.39
CA SER A 287 -23.81 5.26 -0.64
C SER A 287 -22.79 6.08 0.14
N GLY A 288 -21.53 5.60 0.27
CA GLY A 288 -20.45 6.30 0.97
C GLY A 288 -20.49 6.21 2.50
N VAL A 289 -21.39 5.39 3.05
CA VAL A 289 -21.35 4.97 4.46
C VAL A 289 -20.07 4.18 4.74
N ASP A 290 -19.69 3.29 3.82
CA ASP A 290 -18.38 2.63 3.78
C ASP A 290 -17.42 3.30 2.78
N ASN A 291 -16.25 2.71 2.55
CA ASN A 291 -15.30 3.20 1.55
C ASN A 291 -15.93 3.09 0.16
N ILE A 292 -16.05 4.22 -0.54
CA ILE A 292 -16.60 4.22 -1.89
C ILE A 292 -15.61 3.51 -2.80
N PRO A 293 -16.05 2.52 -3.60
CA PRO A 293 -15.17 1.90 -4.57
C PRO A 293 -14.63 2.93 -5.57
N THR A 294 -13.33 2.91 -5.78
CA THR A 294 -12.61 3.84 -6.67
C THR A 294 -11.94 3.08 -7.80
N VAL A 295 -11.77 3.74 -8.95
CA VAL A 295 -11.02 3.21 -10.09
C VAL A 295 -9.70 3.95 -10.23
N MET A 296 -8.63 3.19 -10.48
CA MET A 296 -7.33 3.75 -10.83
C MET A 296 -7.39 4.37 -12.23
N VAL A 297 -6.95 5.61 -12.35
CA VAL A 297 -6.81 6.28 -13.64
C VAL A 297 -5.35 6.32 -14.00
N ASN A 298 -4.99 5.70 -15.13
CA ASN A 298 -3.72 5.97 -15.77
C ASN A 298 -3.72 7.40 -16.29
N GLN A 299 -3.19 8.33 -15.50
CA GLN A 299 -3.05 9.75 -15.86
C GLN A 299 -2.30 9.94 -17.20
N VAL A 300 -1.47 8.97 -17.60
CA VAL A 300 -0.66 8.99 -18.83
C VAL A 300 -1.44 8.56 -20.09
N LEU A 301 -2.52 7.78 -19.98
CA LEU A 301 -3.25 7.22 -21.14
C LEU A 301 -4.59 7.93 -21.44
N GLY A 302 -5.11 8.73 -20.50
CA GLY A 302 -6.36 9.46 -20.66
C GLY A 302 -6.17 10.86 -21.23
N ARG A 303 -6.08 10.99 -22.57
CA ARG A 303 -6.34 12.26 -23.26
C ARG A 303 -7.86 12.52 -23.22
N GLY A 304 -8.37 13.12 -22.14
CA GLY A 304 -9.79 13.50 -22.09
C GLY A 304 -10.32 13.97 -20.73
N ASP A 305 -10.13 13.22 -19.66
CA ASP A 305 -10.83 13.44 -18.37
C ASP A 305 -9.90 13.49 -17.13
N SER A 306 -8.58 13.58 -17.35
CA SER A 306 -7.52 13.35 -16.35
C SER A 306 -7.28 14.51 -15.35
N ARG A 307 -8.27 15.37 -15.08
CA ARG A 307 -8.17 16.51 -14.15
C ARG A 307 -9.03 16.37 -12.89
N ALA A 308 -9.30 15.14 -12.44
CA ALA A 308 -9.87 14.98 -11.10
C ALA A 308 -8.83 15.48 -10.07
N ALA A 309 -9.11 16.63 -9.46
CA ALA A 309 -8.26 17.15 -8.40
C ALA A 309 -8.16 16.11 -7.27
N PRO A 310 -6.96 15.87 -6.71
CA PRO A 310 -6.81 14.96 -5.58
C PRO A 310 -7.68 15.44 -4.41
N SER A 311 -8.09 14.52 -3.53
CA SER A 311 -8.90 14.89 -2.37
C SER A 311 -8.15 15.83 -1.42
N TRP A 312 -8.91 16.62 -0.64
CA TRP A 312 -8.34 17.61 0.28
C TRP A 312 -7.36 16.99 1.29
N ILE A 313 -7.52 15.70 1.59
CA ILE A 313 -6.61 14.96 2.46
C ILE A 313 -5.18 15.03 1.96
N TRP A 314 -4.90 15.25 0.67
CA TRP A 314 -3.53 15.35 0.17
C TRP A 314 -2.89 16.73 0.39
N TYR A 315 -3.69 17.74 0.72
CA TYR A 315 -3.26 19.13 0.88
C TYR A 315 -2.96 19.51 2.33
N THR A 316 -3.18 18.64 3.33
CA THR A 316 -3.24 19.06 4.74
C THR A 316 -2.17 18.44 5.61
N LEU A 317 -0.92 18.89 5.42
CA LEU A 317 0.10 18.77 6.46
C LEU A 317 1.02 19.98 6.38
N GLY A 318 0.54 21.04 7.01
CA GLY A 318 1.27 22.27 7.21
C GLY A 318 1.10 22.78 8.61
N ASP A 319 2.18 23.31 9.15
CA ASP A 319 2.15 24.08 10.38
C ASP A 319 1.05 25.17 10.24
N PRO A 320 0.08 25.26 11.17
CA PRO A 320 -0.97 26.28 11.13
C PRO A 320 -0.42 27.72 11.14
N THR A 321 0.87 27.91 11.40
CA THR A 321 1.55 29.21 11.33
C THR A 321 2.00 29.63 9.93
N ASP A 322 1.94 28.75 8.92
CA ASP A 322 2.44 29.04 7.56
C ASP A 322 1.33 28.91 6.48
N PRO A 323 0.46 29.92 6.35
CA PRO A 323 -0.78 29.84 5.56
C PRO A 323 -0.61 29.70 4.03
N ASN A 324 0.62 29.75 3.49
CA ASN A 324 0.83 29.82 2.04
C ASN A 324 1.77 28.77 1.43
N GLY A 325 2.37 27.84 2.21
CA GLY A 325 3.53 27.09 1.70
C GLY A 325 3.68 25.61 2.04
N SER A 326 2.96 25.03 3.00
CA SER A 326 3.26 23.64 3.44
C SER A 326 2.35 22.57 2.85
N ALA A 327 1.10 22.89 2.56
CA ALA A 327 0.12 22.03 1.89
C ALA A 327 0.60 21.53 0.50
N THR A 328 1.20 22.43 -0.26
CA THR A 328 1.73 22.20 -1.60
C THR A 328 2.97 21.30 -1.57
N LYS A 329 3.80 21.39 -0.52
CA LYS A 329 5.04 20.62 -0.38
C LYS A 329 4.82 19.12 -0.21
N GLU A 330 3.76 18.66 0.47
CA GLU A 330 3.51 17.22 0.63
C GLU A 330 2.96 16.57 -0.66
N ILE A 331 2.11 17.27 -1.41
CA ILE A 331 1.67 16.82 -2.74
C ILE A 331 2.86 16.80 -3.68
N GLU A 332 3.66 17.87 -3.71
CA GLU A 332 4.87 17.93 -4.51
C GLU A 332 5.80 16.77 -4.15
N ALA A 333 6.02 16.51 -2.85
CA ALA A 333 6.83 15.38 -2.42
C ALA A 333 6.21 14.03 -2.81
N SER A 334 4.89 13.87 -2.73
CA SER A 334 4.21 12.64 -3.13
C SER A 334 4.30 12.41 -4.65
N LEU A 335 4.10 13.46 -5.45
CA LEU A 335 4.25 13.44 -6.90
C LEU A 335 5.70 13.14 -7.30
N ARG A 336 6.67 13.77 -6.62
CA ARG A 336 8.09 13.50 -6.80
C ARG A 336 8.43 12.05 -6.53
N VAL A 337 7.93 11.46 -5.45
CA VAL A 337 8.16 10.03 -5.14
C VAL A 337 7.55 9.13 -6.22
N GLU A 338 6.33 9.40 -6.67
CA GLU A 338 5.70 8.64 -7.75
C GLU A 338 6.44 8.80 -9.09
N TRP A 339 6.93 10.01 -9.39
CA TRP A 339 7.79 10.28 -10.53
C TRP A 339 9.12 9.52 -10.44
N CYS A 340 9.80 9.54 -9.29
CA CYS A 340 11.05 8.80 -9.06
C CYS A 340 10.83 7.30 -9.26
N LYS A 341 9.73 6.73 -8.74
CA LYS A 341 9.35 5.32 -8.96
C LYS A 341 9.05 5.03 -10.44
N ALA A 342 8.37 5.95 -11.14
CA ALA A 342 8.08 5.80 -12.57
C ALA A 342 9.38 5.83 -13.41
N ARG A 343 10.28 6.78 -13.14
CA ARG A 343 11.62 6.86 -13.74
C ARG A 343 12.43 5.59 -13.49
N ALA A 344 12.47 5.10 -12.25
CA ALA A 344 13.17 3.87 -11.91
C ALA A 344 12.60 2.63 -12.62
N ARG A 345 11.26 2.54 -12.76
CA ARG A 345 10.60 1.48 -13.54
C ARG A 345 10.94 1.57 -15.02
N ALA A 346 10.95 2.78 -15.59
CA ALA A 346 11.31 2.99 -16.99
C ALA A 346 12.78 2.60 -17.26
N ARG A 347 13.72 3.01 -16.39
CA ARG A 347 15.13 2.61 -16.48
C ARG A 347 15.32 1.09 -16.37
N ARG A 348 14.65 0.44 -15.42
CA ARG A 348 14.68 -1.03 -15.30
C ARG A 348 14.10 -1.72 -16.53
N ALA A 349 12.94 -1.28 -17.03
CA ALA A 349 12.37 -1.84 -18.25
C ALA A 349 13.31 -1.68 -19.46
N ARG A 350 14.01 -0.55 -19.55
CA ARG A 350 15.06 -0.33 -20.57
C ARG A 350 16.22 -1.31 -20.41
N GLU A 351 16.71 -1.51 -19.19
CA GLU A 351 17.78 -2.47 -18.89
C GLU A 351 17.37 -3.90 -19.25
N GLU A 352 16.17 -4.33 -18.87
CA GLU A 352 15.61 -5.64 -19.22
C GLU A 352 15.55 -5.83 -20.74
N LEU A 353 15.13 -4.82 -21.51
CA LEU A 353 15.12 -4.89 -22.97
C LEU A 353 16.53 -5.10 -23.56
N LEU A 354 17.53 -4.42 -23.00
CA LEU A 354 18.93 -4.58 -23.41
C LEU A 354 19.48 -5.97 -23.02
N LEU A 355 19.13 -6.46 -21.83
CA LEU A 355 19.53 -7.79 -21.37
C LEU A 355 18.93 -8.89 -22.23
N VAL A 356 17.65 -8.80 -22.57
CA VAL A 356 16.97 -9.77 -23.45
C VAL A 356 17.61 -9.79 -24.84
N GLU A 357 17.95 -8.63 -25.41
CA GLU A 357 18.68 -8.58 -26.68
C GLU A 357 20.05 -9.27 -26.57
N GLU A 358 20.79 -8.99 -25.50
CA GLU A 358 22.11 -9.56 -25.26
C GLU A 358 22.06 -11.08 -24.96
N GLU A 359 21.00 -11.56 -24.32
CA GLU A 359 20.73 -12.99 -24.13
C GLU A 359 20.47 -13.70 -25.46
N MET A 360 19.61 -13.13 -26.32
CA MET A 360 19.38 -13.65 -27.66
C MET A 360 20.69 -13.71 -28.46
N ARG A 361 21.49 -12.63 -28.42
CA ARG A 361 22.80 -12.58 -29.10
C ARG A 361 23.76 -13.65 -28.56
N ARG A 362 23.83 -13.84 -27.24
CA ARG A 362 24.69 -14.86 -26.61
C ARG A 362 24.25 -16.27 -26.93
N ALA A 363 22.95 -16.54 -27.00
CA ALA A 363 22.41 -17.84 -27.42
C ALA A 363 22.84 -18.19 -28.85
N LEU A 364 22.72 -17.26 -29.80
CA LEU A 364 23.20 -17.46 -31.18
C LEU A 364 24.72 -17.69 -31.23
N ALA A 365 25.49 -16.85 -30.52
CA ALA A 365 26.94 -16.98 -30.45
C ALA A 365 27.37 -18.31 -29.82
N PHE A 366 26.64 -18.81 -28.83
CA PHE A 366 26.87 -20.12 -28.21
C PHE A 366 26.65 -21.25 -29.23
N CYS A 367 25.58 -21.21 -30.01
CA CYS A 367 25.34 -22.20 -31.06
C CYS A 367 26.48 -22.23 -32.09
N HIS A 368 26.94 -21.07 -32.57
CA HIS A 368 28.09 -21.01 -33.48
C HIS A 368 29.39 -21.53 -32.83
N TRP A 369 29.65 -21.15 -31.58
CA TRP A 369 30.80 -21.67 -30.84
C TRP A 369 30.70 -23.18 -30.66
N ARG A 370 29.53 -23.71 -30.32
CA ARG A 370 29.28 -25.14 -30.11
C ARG A 370 29.43 -25.93 -31.40
N ALA A 371 28.96 -25.38 -32.51
CA ALA A 371 29.16 -25.94 -33.84
C ALA A 371 30.65 -26.07 -34.18
N LYS A 372 31.44 -25.02 -33.90
CA LYS A 372 32.90 -25.05 -34.07
C LYS A 372 33.55 -26.06 -33.12
N TRP A 373 33.15 -26.08 -31.86
CA TRP A 373 33.66 -27.03 -30.87
C TRP A 373 33.48 -28.48 -31.30
N TRP A 374 32.33 -28.82 -31.91
CA TRP A 374 32.09 -30.14 -32.50
C TRP A 374 33.07 -30.46 -33.63
N THR A 375 33.35 -29.51 -34.53
CA THR A 375 34.35 -29.71 -35.59
C THR A 375 35.76 -29.93 -35.05
N GLU A 376 36.13 -29.25 -33.96
CA GLU A 376 37.41 -29.41 -33.28
C GLU A 376 37.55 -30.78 -32.57
N GLN A 377 36.43 -31.47 -32.28
CA GLN A 377 36.49 -32.81 -31.67
C GLN A 377 36.98 -33.89 -32.65
N LEU A 378 36.92 -33.63 -33.97
CA LEU A 378 37.28 -34.59 -35.02
C LEU A 378 38.74 -35.09 -34.91
N GLU A 379 39.65 -34.23 -34.46
CA GLU A 379 41.10 -34.51 -34.44
C GLU A 379 41.60 -35.01 -33.08
N ARG A 380 40.73 -35.08 -32.06
CA ARG A 380 41.15 -35.41 -30.68
C ARG A 380 41.53 -36.87 -30.45
N ARG A 381 41.12 -37.79 -31.33
CA ARG A 381 41.39 -39.24 -31.21
C ARG A 381 42.03 -39.79 -32.48
N PRO A 382 43.37 -39.71 -32.61
CA PRO A 382 44.06 -40.09 -33.85
C PRO A 382 44.18 -41.61 -34.07
N ASN A 383 44.10 -42.44 -33.02
CA ASN A 383 44.35 -43.88 -33.08
C ASN A 383 43.05 -44.71 -33.02
N LEU A 384 42.18 -44.57 -34.02
CA LEU A 384 40.89 -45.28 -34.08
C LEU A 384 40.77 -46.15 -35.34
N SER A 385 39.94 -47.19 -35.26
CA SER A 385 39.60 -48.01 -36.43
C SER A 385 38.87 -47.17 -37.49
N SER A 386 39.04 -47.52 -38.76
CA SER A 386 38.45 -46.77 -39.88
C SER A 386 36.93 -46.57 -39.75
N PRO A 387 36.11 -47.60 -39.40
CA PRO A 387 34.66 -47.42 -39.26
C PRO A 387 34.27 -46.51 -38.09
N LEU A 388 35.01 -46.58 -36.98
CA LEU A 388 34.73 -45.74 -35.81
C LEU A 388 35.13 -44.28 -36.04
N SER A 389 36.24 -44.05 -36.76
CA SER A 389 36.67 -42.72 -37.19
C SER A 389 35.64 -42.06 -38.13
N GLU A 390 35.09 -42.85 -39.06
CA GLU A 390 34.02 -42.40 -39.96
C GLU A 390 32.73 -42.06 -39.19
N GLY A 391 32.30 -42.93 -38.27
CA GLY A 391 31.10 -42.70 -37.46
C GLY A 391 31.21 -41.46 -36.57
N LEU A 392 32.35 -41.27 -35.89
CA LEU A 392 32.59 -40.06 -35.08
C LEU A 392 32.62 -38.80 -35.95
N ARG A 393 33.16 -38.89 -37.17
CA ARG A 393 33.17 -37.78 -38.11
C ARG A 393 31.77 -37.41 -38.59
N ALA A 394 30.95 -38.40 -38.91
CA ALA A 394 29.55 -38.19 -39.28
C ALA A 394 28.78 -37.54 -38.14
N TYR A 395 28.87 -38.10 -36.93
CA TYR A 395 28.17 -37.59 -35.74
C TYR A 395 28.58 -36.16 -35.38
N ALA A 396 29.88 -35.85 -35.34
CA ALA A 396 30.34 -34.50 -35.01
C ALA A 396 29.91 -33.47 -36.07
N LYS A 397 29.90 -33.84 -37.36
CA LYS A 397 29.39 -32.97 -38.43
C LYS A 397 27.88 -32.76 -38.31
N GLU A 398 27.12 -33.81 -38.04
CA GLU A 398 25.67 -33.75 -37.84
C GLU A 398 25.33 -32.83 -36.65
N GLN A 399 25.99 -33.01 -35.51
CA GLN A 399 25.81 -32.15 -34.33
C GLN A 399 26.20 -30.69 -34.61
N SER A 400 27.27 -30.46 -35.38
CA SER A 400 27.66 -29.11 -35.81
C SER A 400 26.56 -28.45 -36.65
N VAL A 401 26.00 -29.18 -37.62
CA VAL A 401 24.90 -28.71 -38.47
C VAL A 401 23.65 -28.43 -37.65
N HIS A 402 23.28 -29.30 -36.70
CA HIS A 402 22.13 -29.07 -35.83
C HIS A 402 22.25 -27.78 -34.99
N GLU A 403 23.44 -27.48 -34.45
CA GLU A 403 23.65 -26.23 -33.71
C GLU A 403 23.54 -25.01 -34.62
N LEU A 404 24.03 -25.08 -35.87
CA LEU A 404 23.88 -24.00 -36.84
C LEU A 404 22.40 -23.80 -37.25
N GLN A 405 21.68 -24.88 -37.54
CA GLN A 405 20.25 -24.82 -37.86
C GLN A 405 19.43 -24.24 -36.69
N ARG A 406 19.78 -24.59 -35.45
CA ARG A 406 19.16 -24.00 -34.26
C ARG A 406 19.39 -22.48 -34.20
N ALA A 407 20.61 -22.03 -34.48
CA ALA A 407 20.92 -20.60 -34.55
C ALA A 407 20.07 -19.89 -35.61
N GLU A 408 19.97 -20.45 -36.83
CA GLU A 408 19.16 -19.88 -37.92
C GLU A 408 17.68 -19.77 -37.53
N GLN A 409 17.10 -20.84 -36.97
CA GLN A 409 15.71 -20.86 -36.53
C GLN A 409 15.44 -19.83 -35.42
N TRP A 410 16.35 -19.70 -34.46
CA TRP A 410 16.24 -18.70 -33.39
C TRP A 410 16.40 -17.29 -33.92
N GLU A 411 17.34 -17.04 -34.83
CA GLU A 411 17.54 -15.74 -35.44
C GLU A 411 16.30 -15.29 -36.23
N GLU A 412 15.70 -16.20 -37.00
CA GLU A 412 14.46 -15.94 -37.73
C GLU A 412 13.31 -15.58 -36.78
N ARG A 413 13.09 -16.38 -35.73
CA ARG A 413 12.04 -16.16 -34.73
C ARG A 413 12.25 -14.86 -33.94
N TRP A 414 13.48 -14.54 -33.58
CA TRP A 414 13.79 -13.38 -32.72
C TRP A 414 13.93 -12.07 -33.49
N ARG A 415 14.07 -12.07 -34.82
CA ARG A 415 14.27 -10.87 -35.63
C ARG A 415 13.23 -9.78 -35.34
N ALA A 416 11.95 -10.12 -35.44
CA ALA A 416 10.85 -9.18 -35.19
C ALA A 416 10.83 -8.65 -33.74
N LEU A 417 11.18 -9.50 -32.77
CA LEU A 417 11.27 -9.11 -31.36
C LEU A 417 12.43 -8.13 -31.13
N ARG A 418 13.60 -8.39 -31.70
CA ARG A 418 14.79 -7.54 -31.59
C ARG A 418 14.56 -6.18 -32.23
N ASP A 419 13.96 -6.14 -33.43
CA ASP A 419 13.64 -4.88 -34.10
C ASP A 419 12.69 -4.01 -33.26
N ARG A 420 11.71 -4.65 -32.61
CA ARG A 420 10.76 -3.96 -31.73
C ARG A 420 11.39 -3.51 -30.42
N ALA A 421 12.23 -4.33 -29.80
CA ALA A 421 12.96 -3.95 -28.60
C ALA A 421 13.88 -2.75 -28.89
N ALA A 422 14.59 -2.76 -30.02
CA ALA A 422 15.45 -1.67 -30.45
C ALA A 422 14.66 -0.37 -30.69
N ALA A 423 13.48 -0.43 -31.32
CA ALA A 423 12.61 0.73 -31.48
C ALA A 423 12.15 1.30 -30.13
N ILE A 424 11.72 0.43 -29.20
CA ILE A 424 11.29 0.87 -27.86
C ILE A 424 12.45 1.52 -27.10
N VAL A 425 13.66 0.96 -27.16
CA VAL A 425 14.85 1.54 -26.50
C VAL A 425 15.18 2.91 -27.11
N ARG A 426 15.13 3.06 -28.44
CA ARG A 426 15.32 4.36 -29.11
C ARG A 426 14.30 5.39 -28.67
N TRP A 427 13.03 5.00 -28.56
CA TRP A 427 11.97 5.88 -28.05
C TRP A 427 12.19 6.29 -26.58
N ILE A 428 12.66 5.38 -25.74
CA ILE A 428 12.99 5.70 -24.33
C ILE A 428 14.16 6.69 -24.26
N ASP A 429 15.15 6.55 -25.14
CA ASP A 429 16.33 7.41 -25.20
C ASP A 429 16.05 8.78 -25.84
N ASP A 430 15.15 8.85 -26.84
CA ASP A 430 14.68 10.10 -27.47
C ASP A 430 13.14 10.17 -27.55
N PRO A 431 12.48 10.73 -26.52
CA PRO A 431 11.02 10.83 -26.47
C PRO A 431 10.42 11.85 -27.46
N LYS A 432 11.23 12.53 -28.30
CA LYS A 432 10.72 13.37 -29.40
C LYS A 432 10.16 12.54 -30.55
N VAL A 433 10.51 11.26 -30.61
CA VAL A 433 10.01 10.33 -31.61
C VAL A 433 8.64 9.80 -31.19
N SER A 434 7.69 9.75 -32.13
CA SER A 434 6.34 9.21 -31.86
C SER A 434 6.39 7.69 -31.75
N ARG A 435 6.14 7.16 -30.54
CA ARG A 435 6.09 5.72 -30.25
C ARG A 435 5.20 4.95 -31.23
N ASP A 436 4.02 5.48 -31.50
CA ASP A 436 3.02 4.80 -32.33
C ASP A 436 3.44 4.82 -33.82
N THR A 437 4.25 5.78 -34.24
CA THR A 437 4.84 5.85 -35.58
C THR A 437 5.95 4.83 -35.77
N GLU A 438 6.83 4.65 -34.77
CA GLU A 438 7.87 3.62 -34.84
C GLU A 438 7.30 2.20 -34.74
N LEU A 439 6.34 1.97 -33.83
CA LEU A 439 5.70 0.67 -33.67
C LEU A 439 4.77 0.30 -34.84
N GLY A 440 4.15 1.30 -35.49
CA GLY A 440 3.28 1.09 -36.65
C GLY A 440 4.00 0.63 -37.91
N ASN A 441 5.32 0.88 -38.00
CA ASN A 441 6.15 0.48 -39.13
C ASN A 441 6.74 -0.94 -38.99
N LEU A 442 6.54 -1.59 -37.83
CA LEU A 442 7.09 -2.91 -37.53
C LEU A 442 6.08 -4.02 -37.79
N ALA A 443 6.59 -5.21 -38.17
CA ALA A 443 5.77 -6.40 -38.38
C ALA A 443 4.97 -6.77 -37.11
N ARG A 444 3.76 -7.29 -37.31
CA ARG A 444 2.90 -7.74 -36.21
C ARG A 444 3.59 -8.92 -35.50
N LEU A 445 3.77 -8.81 -34.19
CA LEU A 445 4.25 -9.93 -33.38
C LEU A 445 3.08 -10.90 -33.17
N GLU A 446 3.17 -12.07 -33.77
CA GLU A 446 2.33 -13.22 -33.42
C GLU A 446 3.02 -13.94 -32.27
N VAL A 447 2.46 -13.79 -31.06
CA VAL A 447 2.92 -14.53 -29.89
C VAL A 447 2.03 -15.76 -29.80
N GLU A 448 2.55 -16.91 -30.24
CA GLU A 448 1.95 -18.20 -29.93
C GLU A 448 2.13 -18.45 -28.44
N VAL A 449 1.05 -18.26 -27.69
CA VAL A 449 0.98 -18.69 -26.29
C VAL A 449 0.51 -20.14 -26.32
N GLU A 450 1.44 -21.09 -26.17
CA GLU A 450 1.08 -22.45 -25.78
C GLU A 450 0.42 -22.36 -24.40
N VAL A 451 -0.91 -22.38 -24.39
CA VAL A 451 -1.66 -22.66 -23.18
C VAL A 451 -1.55 -24.17 -23.02
N ASP A 452 -0.62 -24.61 -22.18
CA ASP A 452 -0.59 -25.98 -21.69
C ASP A 452 -1.92 -26.23 -20.96
N GLY A 453 -2.91 -26.69 -21.72
CA GLY A 453 -4.09 -27.33 -21.19
C GLY A 453 -3.60 -28.66 -20.65
N GLU A 454 -3.27 -28.69 -19.35
CA GLU A 454 -3.28 -29.93 -18.58
C GLU A 454 -4.72 -30.48 -18.59
N GLU A 455 -5.11 -31.10 -19.71
CA GLU A 455 -6.19 -32.08 -19.71
C GLU A 455 -5.68 -33.27 -18.90
N ASN A 456 -6.26 -33.37 -17.69
CA ASN A 456 -6.15 -34.49 -16.78
C ASN A 456 -6.14 -35.83 -17.53
N ASN A 457 -4.97 -36.41 -17.73
CA ASN A 457 -4.83 -37.84 -18.01
C ASN A 457 -4.54 -38.55 -16.68
N ILE A 458 -5.56 -38.55 -15.82
CA ILE A 458 -5.66 -39.53 -14.73
C ILE A 458 -6.25 -40.78 -15.38
N ASP A 459 -5.38 -41.67 -15.88
CA ASP A 459 -5.48 -43.10 -15.65
C ASP A 459 -4.45 -43.90 -16.44
N LYS A 460 -3.92 -44.93 -15.77
CA LYS A 460 -3.10 -46.06 -16.24
C LYS A 460 -1.61 -45.81 -16.41
N ASP A 461 -0.87 -46.10 -15.35
CA ASP A 461 -0.04 -47.31 -15.28
C ASP A 461 0.71 -47.36 -13.93
N MET A 462 -0.01 -47.81 -12.90
CA MET A 462 0.61 -48.51 -11.77
C MET A 462 0.34 -49.99 -12.03
N ASP A 463 1.33 -50.68 -12.61
CA ASP A 463 1.62 -52.10 -12.44
C ASP A 463 2.76 -52.50 -13.39
N ASN A 464 3.99 -52.55 -12.89
CA ASN A 464 4.80 -53.78 -12.90
C ASN A 464 6.19 -53.55 -12.29
N ASP A 465 6.51 -54.48 -11.39
CA ASP A 465 7.80 -54.75 -10.79
C ASP A 465 8.96 -54.79 -11.80
N TRP A 466 10.12 -54.23 -11.41
CA TRP A 466 11.41 -54.91 -11.14
C TRP A 466 12.50 -53.89 -10.80
#